data_AF-A0A8J3AEV0-F1
#
_entry.id   AF-A0A8J3AEV0-F1
#
_cell.length_a   1.000
_cell.length_b   1.000
_cell.length_c   1.000
_cell.angle_alpha   90.00
_cell.angle_beta   90.00
_cell.angle_gamma   90.00
#
_symmetry.space_group_name_H-M   'P 1'
#
loop_
_entity.id
_entity.type
_entity.pdbx_description
1 polymer ?
#
loop_
_entity_poly.entity_id
_entity_poly.type
_entity_poly.pdbx_seq_one_letter_code
_entity_poly.pdbx_strand_id
1 'polypeptide(L)'
;MAVRLAVPSPVTMTDSQRTGARPEFGPSGYLPERASKRARKIVLRAPLGVQWIVASVLAGLLVLVAGVLFLQRSGDPPSAPWVAVGELDALAASAPLDDLDAVLVAAGGRVRAFADVPGVTYCPSSNRLEDGEQVWNLTGRGLGGAPSLDEHPTVVHDGVVYLDPTRTVPGPSPVADPATPGC
;
A
#
# COMPACT_ATOMS: atom_id res chain seq x y z
N MET A 1 -9.48 89.98 14.64
CA MET A 1 -8.96 88.79 13.96
C MET A 1 -10.09 88.21 13.13
N ALA A 2 -10.08 88.48 11.83
CA ALA A 2 -11.16 88.15 10.90
C ALA A 2 -10.64 87.12 9.90
N VAL A 3 -11.37 86.03 9.72
CA VAL A 3 -11.36 85.28 8.46
C VAL A 3 -12.83 84.93 8.16
N ARG A 4 -13.42 85.70 7.24
CA ARG A 4 -14.75 85.46 6.69
C ARG A 4 -14.69 84.25 5.76
N LEU A 5 -15.54 83.26 6.02
CA LEU A 5 -15.79 82.15 5.09
C LEU A 5 -16.59 82.70 3.90
N ALA A 6 -16.02 82.62 2.70
CA ALA A 6 -16.72 82.93 1.46
C ALA A 6 -17.47 81.68 0.98
N VAL A 7 -18.78 81.83 0.78
CA VAL A 7 -19.65 80.85 0.12
C VAL A 7 -19.53 81.05 -1.40
N PRO A 8 -19.11 80.06 -2.20
CA PRO A 8 -19.32 80.09 -3.63
C PRO A 8 -20.75 79.63 -3.98
N SER A 9 -21.43 80.46 -4.77
CA SER A 9 -22.78 80.26 -5.31
C SER A 9 -22.92 79.01 -6.20
N PRO A 10 -24.14 78.47 -6.35
CA PRO A 10 -24.42 77.23 -7.08
C PRO A 10 -24.27 77.41 -8.59
N VAL A 11 -23.49 76.53 -9.24
CA VAL A 11 -23.44 76.44 -10.70
C VAL A 11 -24.71 75.76 -11.19
N THR A 12 -25.50 76.53 -11.93
CA THR A 12 -26.72 76.13 -12.62
C THR A 12 -26.40 75.03 -13.66
N MET A 13 -26.87 73.82 -13.39
CA MET A 13 -26.74 72.67 -14.30
C MET A 13 -27.69 72.90 -15.49
N THR A 14 -27.14 73.28 -16.64
CA THR A 14 -27.92 73.51 -17.86
C THR A 14 -28.27 72.18 -18.54
N ASP A 15 -29.53 72.09 -18.94
CA ASP A 15 -30.24 70.98 -19.58
C ASP A 15 -29.77 70.69 -21.03
N SER A 16 -28.44 70.59 -21.23
CA SER A 16 -27.82 70.38 -22.56
C SER A 16 -26.89 69.17 -22.63
N GLN A 17 -26.72 68.39 -21.55
CA GLN A 17 -25.92 67.14 -21.60
C GLN A 17 -26.74 65.85 -21.68
N ARG A 18 -28.07 65.96 -21.77
CA ARG A 18 -28.97 64.80 -21.87
C ARG A 18 -29.42 64.54 -23.30
N THR A 19 -28.54 64.58 -24.29
CA THR A 19 -28.83 63.93 -25.59
C THR A 19 -27.57 63.66 -26.41
N GLY A 20 -27.34 62.38 -26.75
CA GLY A 20 -26.72 62.05 -28.04
C GLY A 20 -25.23 61.67 -28.06
N ALA A 21 -24.74 60.85 -27.14
CA ALA A 21 -23.55 60.04 -27.45
C ALA A 21 -24.00 58.70 -28.04
N ARG A 22 -24.31 58.69 -29.35
CA ARG A 22 -24.32 57.43 -30.11
C ARG A 22 -22.92 56.82 -29.99
N PRO A 23 -22.76 55.54 -29.63
CA PRO A 23 -21.44 54.93 -29.59
C PRO A 23 -20.85 54.97 -31.01
N GLU A 24 -19.64 55.50 -31.15
CA GLU A 24 -18.89 55.61 -32.42
C GLU A 24 -18.33 54.24 -32.90
N PHE A 25 -18.88 53.14 -32.41
CA PHE A 25 -18.44 51.78 -32.70
C PHE A 25 -19.66 50.85 -32.79
N GLY A 26 -19.56 49.85 -33.69
CA GLY A 26 -20.63 48.91 -34.05
C GLY A 26 -21.19 48.07 -32.89
N PRO A 27 -22.06 47.08 -33.18
CA PRO A 27 -22.94 46.42 -32.20
C PRO A 27 -22.24 46.09 -30.89
N SER A 28 -22.86 46.50 -29.76
CA SER A 28 -22.33 46.40 -28.40
C SER A 28 -21.85 44.98 -28.09
N GLY A 29 -20.54 44.77 -28.14
CA GLY A 29 -19.94 43.45 -27.94
C GLY A 29 -18.53 43.30 -28.53
N TYR A 30 -18.11 44.19 -29.43
CA TYR A 30 -16.74 44.15 -29.95
C TYR A 30 -15.79 45.05 -29.17
N LEU A 31 -14.73 44.44 -28.64
CA LEU A 31 -13.61 45.15 -28.02
C LEU A 31 -12.93 46.07 -29.05
N PRO A 32 -12.44 47.26 -28.63
CA PRO A 32 -11.73 48.20 -29.49
C PRO A 32 -10.61 47.51 -30.28
N GLU A 33 -10.33 47.91 -31.52
CA GLU A 33 -9.30 47.29 -32.39
C GLU A 33 -7.91 47.19 -31.71
N ARG A 34 -7.60 48.13 -30.82
CA ARG A 34 -6.37 48.15 -30.02
C ARG A 34 -6.39 47.12 -28.88
N ALA A 35 -7.56 46.88 -28.29
CA ALA A 35 -7.78 45.85 -27.29
C ALA A 35 -7.93 44.46 -27.92
N SER A 36 -8.53 44.34 -29.12
CA SER A 36 -8.66 43.07 -29.84
C SER A 36 -7.34 42.62 -30.49
N LYS A 37 -6.42 43.54 -30.83
CA LYS A 37 -5.02 43.21 -31.19
C LYS A 37 -4.18 42.78 -29.99
N ARG A 38 -4.39 43.37 -28.80
CA ARG A 38 -3.75 42.91 -27.54
C ARG A 38 -4.37 41.64 -26.97
N ALA A 39 -5.67 41.42 -27.20
CA ALA A 39 -6.43 40.23 -26.83
C ALA A 39 -6.45 39.18 -27.93
N ARG A 40 -5.84 39.45 -29.09
CA ARG A 40 -5.53 38.45 -30.11
C ARG A 40 -4.50 37.54 -29.50
N LYS A 41 -5.02 36.52 -28.82
CA LYS A 41 -4.41 35.22 -28.84
C LYS A 41 -3.09 35.24 -28.07
N ILE A 42 -3.18 35.47 -26.75
CA ILE A 42 -2.46 34.57 -25.86
C ILE A 42 -3.11 33.19 -26.07
N VAL A 43 -2.82 32.57 -27.22
CA VAL A 43 -2.87 31.13 -27.31
C VAL A 43 -1.75 30.71 -26.37
N LEU A 44 -2.15 30.43 -25.13
CA LEU A 44 -1.45 29.57 -24.17
C LEU A 44 -1.40 28.14 -24.73
N ARG A 45 -0.95 28.00 -25.98
CA ARG A 45 -0.52 26.76 -26.60
C ARG A 45 0.73 27.13 -27.38
N ALA A 46 1.77 27.56 -26.67
CA ALA A 46 3.09 27.17 -27.13
C ALA A 46 2.98 25.65 -27.29
N PRO A 47 3.11 25.11 -28.52
CA PRO A 47 3.04 23.66 -28.70
C PRO A 47 4.04 23.09 -27.69
N LEU A 48 3.59 22.10 -26.92
CA LEU A 48 4.49 21.31 -26.09
C LEU A 48 5.55 20.78 -27.04
N GLY A 49 6.68 21.49 -27.14
CA GLY A 49 7.69 21.23 -28.14
C GLY A 49 8.28 19.84 -27.95
N VAL A 50 9.17 19.44 -28.85
CA VAL A 50 9.92 18.16 -28.77
C VAL A 50 10.49 17.91 -27.36
N GLN A 51 10.84 18.96 -26.62
CA GLN A 51 11.22 18.93 -25.20
C GLN A 51 10.29 18.10 -24.29
N TRP A 52 8.97 18.09 -24.52
CA TRP A 52 8.02 17.30 -23.73
C TRP A 52 8.08 15.82 -24.05
N ILE A 53 8.27 15.48 -25.33
CA ILE A 53 8.48 14.09 -25.75
C ILE A 53 9.77 13.56 -25.10
N VAL A 54 10.86 14.34 -25.16
CA VAL A 54 12.14 13.99 -24.52
C VAL A 54 11.98 13.84 -23.01
N ALA A 55 11.31 14.79 -22.35
CA ALA A 55 11.06 14.71 -20.91
C ALA A 55 10.25 13.48 -20.52
N SER A 56 9.20 13.13 -21.27
CA SER A 56 8.41 11.91 -21.03
C SER A 56 9.22 10.64 -21.20
N VAL A 57 10.08 10.57 -22.23
CA VAL A 57 10.97 9.41 -22.44
C VAL A 57 11.98 9.28 -21.30
N LEU A 58 12.62 10.37 -20.89
CA LEU A 58 13.57 10.37 -19.78
C LEU A 58 12.90 9.98 -18.45
N ALA A 59 11.71 10.51 -18.19
CA ALA A 59 10.92 10.13 -17.02
C ALA A 59 10.55 8.65 -17.03
N GLY A 60 10.09 8.13 -18.17
CA GLY A 60 9.79 6.71 -18.33
C GLY A 60 11.03 5.82 -18.10
N LEU A 61 12.18 6.20 -18.66
CA LEU A 61 13.45 5.50 -18.45
C LEU A 61 13.86 5.50 -16.97
N LEU A 62 13.71 6.65 -16.29
CA LEU A 62 14.00 6.76 -14.86
C LEU A 62 13.14 5.84 -14.01
N VAL A 63 11.82 5.79 -14.28
CA VAL A 63 10.90 4.89 -13.57
C VAL A 63 11.27 3.44 -13.84
N LEU A 64 11.64 3.08 -15.07
CA LEU A 64 12.03 1.71 -15.43
C LEU A 64 13.32 1.31 -14.68
N VAL A 65 14.34 2.17 -14.69
CA VAL A 65 15.59 1.95 -13.94
C VAL A 65 15.32 1.82 -12.44
N ALA A 66 14.51 2.71 -11.87
CA ALA A 66 14.13 2.64 -10.46
C ALA A 66 13.37 1.35 -10.14
N GLY A 67 12.45 0.92 -11.02
CA GLY A 67 11.71 -0.33 -10.87
C GLY A 67 12.63 -1.56 -10.90
N VAL A 68 13.58 -1.62 -11.84
CA VAL A 68 14.55 -2.72 -11.92
C VAL A 68 15.45 -2.78 -10.69
N LEU A 69 16.00 -1.64 -10.25
CA LEU A 69 16.84 -1.58 -9.05
C LEU A 69 16.05 -1.95 -7.78
N PHE A 70 14.79 -1.52 -7.70
CA PHE A 70 13.90 -1.88 -6.60
C PHE A 70 13.65 -3.40 -6.57
N LEU A 71 13.32 -4.02 -7.70
CA LEU A 71 13.12 -5.47 -7.78
C LEU A 71 14.39 -6.25 -7.43
N GLN A 72 15.57 -5.78 -7.88
CA GLN A 72 16.84 -6.40 -7.54
C GLN A 72 17.13 -6.38 -6.03
N ARG A 73 16.78 -5.30 -5.33
CA ARG A 73 16.94 -5.19 -3.87
C ARG A 73 15.83 -5.88 -3.08
N SER A 74 14.66 -6.08 -3.68
CA SER A 74 13.53 -6.76 -3.03
C SER A 74 13.72 -8.27 -2.94
N GLY A 75 14.74 -8.82 -3.62
CA GLY A 75 15.10 -10.23 -3.55
C GLY A 75 16.02 -10.59 -2.38
N ASP A 76 16.40 -9.61 -1.55
CA ASP A 76 17.24 -9.90 -0.37
C ASP A 76 16.45 -10.79 0.61
N PRO A 77 17.07 -11.85 1.15
CA PRO A 77 16.41 -12.73 2.11
C PRO A 77 16.02 -11.96 3.38
N PRO A 78 14.98 -12.40 4.10
CA PRO A 78 14.61 -11.84 5.39
C PRO A 78 15.83 -11.77 6.33
N SER A 79 16.11 -10.57 6.86
CA SER A 79 17.18 -10.38 7.85
C SER A 79 16.73 -10.83 9.25
N ALA A 80 17.62 -10.83 10.23
CA ALA A 80 17.24 -11.06 11.63
C ALA A 80 15.98 -10.28 12.04
N PRO A 81 15.05 -10.88 12.82
CA PRO A 81 15.19 -12.13 13.57
C PRO A 81 14.90 -13.42 12.79
N TRP A 82 14.66 -13.36 11.48
CA TRP A 82 14.31 -14.53 10.68
C TRP A 82 15.49 -15.51 10.52
N VAL A 83 15.21 -16.79 10.76
CA VAL A 83 16.16 -17.91 10.63
C VAL A 83 15.70 -18.83 9.50
N ALA A 84 16.60 -19.12 8.56
CA ALA A 84 16.33 -20.07 7.48
C ALA A 84 16.31 -21.50 8.03
N VAL A 85 15.26 -22.26 7.71
CA VAL A 85 15.13 -23.67 8.13
C VAL A 85 15.34 -24.68 7.02
N GLY A 86 15.15 -24.27 5.76
CA GLY A 86 15.40 -25.14 4.62
C GLY A 86 14.63 -24.74 3.37
N GLU A 87 14.91 -25.44 2.28
CA GLU A 87 14.19 -25.29 1.01
C GLU A 87 12.83 -25.99 1.09
N LEU A 88 11.77 -25.29 0.69
CA LEU A 88 10.39 -25.75 0.75
C LEU A 88 10.19 -27.12 0.09
N ASP A 89 10.83 -27.35 -1.05
CA ASP A 89 10.68 -28.58 -1.84
C ASP A 89 11.44 -29.78 -1.24
N ALA A 90 12.36 -29.53 -0.32
CA ALA A 90 13.14 -30.55 0.38
C ALA A 90 12.57 -30.87 1.78
N LEU A 91 11.61 -30.08 2.28
CA LEU A 91 11.03 -30.29 3.59
C LEU A 91 10.14 -31.52 3.64
N ALA A 92 10.30 -32.31 4.70
CA ALA A 92 9.32 -33.31 5.08
C ALA A 92 8.00 -32.64 5.48
N ALA A 93 6.89 -33.39 5.42
CA ALA A 93 5.57 -32.87 5.80
C ALA A 93 5.52 -32.39 7.27
N SER A 94 6.32 -32.99 8.15
CA SER A 94 6.68 -32.43 9.44
C SER A 94 8.12 -32.76 9.82
N ALA A 95 8.80 -31.84 10.49
CA ALA A 95 10.16 -32.03 10.97
C ALA A 95 10.36 -31.29 12.32
N PRO A 96 10.96 -31.94 13.34
CA PRO A 96 11.39 -31.23 14.55
C PRO A 96 12.54 -30.29 14.23
N LEU A 97 12.57 -29.16 14.93
CA LEU A 97 13.62 -28.15 14.89
C LEU A 97 14.20 -28.04 16.31
N ASP A 98 15.06 -29.00 16.67
CA ASP A 98 15.53 -29.18 18.05
C ASP A 98 16.23 -27.94 18.61
N ASP A 99 16.99 -27.21 17.79
CA ASP A 99 17.69 -25.98 18.22
C ASP A 99 16.73 -24.81 18.53
N LEU A 100 15.46 -24.93 18.14
CA LEU A 100 14.44 -23.89 18.24
C LEU A 100 13.22 -24.33 19.06
N ASP A 101 13.27 -25.51 19.69
CA ASP A 101 12.16 -26.12 20.45
C ASP A 101 10.82 -26.05 19.69
N ALA A 102 10.85 -26.31 18.37
CA ALA A 102 9.70 -26.14 17.49
C ALA A 102 9.49 -27.35 16.58
N VAL A 103 8.28 -27.50 16.03
CA VAL A 103 8.00 -28.41 14.92
C VAL A 103 7.57 -27.63 13.69
N LEU A 104 8.25 -27.88 12.57
CA LEU A 104 7.85 -27.37 11.27
C LEU A 104 6.85 -28.33 10.64
N VAL A 105 5.74 -27.81 10.13
CA VAL A 105 4.70 -28.55 9.42
C VAL A 105 4.52 -27.94 8.04
N ALA A 106 4.84 -28.70 7.00
CA ALA A 106 4.66 -28.37 5.59
C ALA A 106 3.56 -29.26 4.98
N ALA A 107 2.32 -29.00 5.38
CA ALA A 107 1.15 -29.77 4.98
C ALA A 107 -0.07 -28.86 4.67
N GLY A 108 -1.03 -29.36 3.89
CA GLY A 108 -2.23 -28.58 3.54
C GLY A 108 -1.95 -27.32 2.72
N GLY A 109 -0.84 -27.30 1.96
CA GLY A 109 -0.45 -26.17 1.10
C GLY A 109 0.08 -24.96 1.85
N ARG A 110 0.49 -25.12 3.11
CA ARG A 110 1.09 -24.06 3.94
C ARG A 110 2.24 -24.63 4.75
N VAL A 111 3.15 -23.74 5.14
CA VAL A 111 4.18 -24.03 6.15
C VAL A 111 3.83 -23.29 7.42
N ARG A 112 3.96 -23.97 8.56
CA ARG A 112 3.77 -23.42 9.90
C ARG A 112 4.83 -23.98 10.84
N ALA A 113 5.22 -23.22 11.85
CA ALA A 113 6.14 -23.67 12.88
C ALA A 113 5.45 -23.54 14.23
N PHE A 114 5.22 -24.64 14.94
CA PHE A 114 4.59 -24.62 16.27
C PHE A 114 5.66 -24.67 17.36
N ALA A 115 5.51 -23.82 18.37
CA ALA A 115 6.48 -23.60 19.44
C ALA A 115 6.25 -24.52 20.65
N ASP A 116 7.32 -24.90 21.34
CA ASP A 116 7.32 -25.59 22.64
C ASP A 116 6.56 -26.93 22.65
N VAL A 117 6.58 -27.66 21.53
CA VAL A 117 5.73 -28.86 21.32
C VAL A 117 6.53 -30.09 20.87
N PRO A 118 7.40 -30.66 21.73
CA PRO A 118 8.14 -31.87 21.39
C PRO A 118 7.18 -33.04 21.14
N GLY A 119 7.45 -33.83 20.11
CA GLY A 119 6.70 -35.06 19.80
C GLY A 119 5.45 -34.88 18.95
N VAL A 120 4.98 -33.65 18.72
CA VAL A 120 3.92 -33.39 17.75
C VAL A 120 4.41 -33.70 16.34
N THR A 121 3.69 -34.52 15.60
CA THR A 121 4.00 -34.90 14.23
C THR A 121 2.78 -34.82 13.32
N TYR A 122 3.00 -34.61 12.02
CA TYR A 122 1.93 -34.69 11.04
C TYR A 122 1.56 -36.14 10.73
N CYS A 123 0.27 -36.45 10.84
CA CYS A 123 -0.32 -37.74 10.54
C CYS A 123 -1.06 -37.71 9.18
N PRO A 124 -0.54 -38.36 8.12
CA PRO A 124 -1.17 -38.34 6.80
C PRO A 124 -2.54 -39.05 6.72
N SER A 125 -2.77 -40.08 7.56
CA SER A 125 -4.01 -40.87 7.55
C SER A 125 -5.21 -40.07 8.07
N SER A 126 -5.01 -39.31 9.13
CA SER A 126 -6.02 -38.45 9.75
C SER A 126 -6.00 -37.01 9.22
N ASN A 127 -4.93 -36.62 8.52
CA ASN A 127 -4.65 -35.26 8.06
C ASN A 127 -4.65 -34.24 9.23
N ARG A 128 -3.97 -34.62 10.32
CA ARG A 128 -3.93 -33.89 11.60
C ARG A 128 -2.53 -33.89 12.18
N LEU A 129 -2.33 -33.10 13.21
CA LEU A 129 -1.13 -33.17 14.05
C LEU A 129 -1.46 -33.97 15.29
N GLU A 130 -0.54 -34.84 15.72
CA GLU A 130 -0.76 -35.78 16.81
C GLU A 130 0.56 -35.99 17.58
N ASP A 131 0.47 -36.22 18.89
CA ASP A 131 1.62 -36.60 19.75
C ASP A 131 1.49 -38.03 20.31
N GLY A 132 0.46 -38.76 19.86
CA GLY A 132 0.09 -40.09 20.35
C GLY A 132 -1.07 -40.09 21.37
N GLU A 133 -1.40 -38.95 21.97
CA GLU A 133 -2.52 -38.81 22.91
C GLU A 133 -3.49 -37.72 22.48
N GLN A 134 -2.96 -36.56 22.11
CA GLN A 134 -3.68 -35.36 21.74
C GLN A 134 -3.67 -35.15 20.23
N VAL A 135 -4.63 -34.34 19.77
CA VAL A 135 -4.89 -34.13 18.35
C VAL A 135 -5.14 -32.66 18.09
N TRP A 136 -4.50 -32.16 17.03
CA TRP A 136 -4.71 -30.82 16.52
C TRP A 136 -5.02 -30.86 15.03
N ASN A 137 -5.72 -29.85 14.53
CA ASN A 137 -5.78 -29.65 13.08
C ASN A 137 -4.46 -29.01 12.56
N LEU A 138 -4.34 -28.86 11.24
CA LEU A 138 -3.16 -28.24 10.62
C LEU A 138 -2.97 -26.74 10.93
N THR A 139 -3.88 -26.10 11.67
CA THR A 139 -3.72 -24.72 12.15
C THR A 139 -3.26 -24.68 13.62
N GLY A 140 -2.89 -25.82 14.20
CA GLY A 140 -2.54 -25.92 15.62
C GLY A 140 -3.75 -25.81 16.56
N ARG A 141 -4.99 -25.85 16.05
CA ARG A 141 -6.17 -25.81 16.91
C ARG A 141 -6.33 -27.15 17.63
N GLY A 142 -6.34 -27.11 18.96
CA GLY A 142 -6.58 -28.29 19.78
C GLY A 142 -8.00 -28.83 19.58
N LEU A 143 -8.10 -30.15 19.42
CA LEU A 143 -9.34 -30.91 19.32
C LEU A 143 -9.49 -31.81 20.57
N GLY A 144 -10.70 -32.30 20.85
CA GLY A 144 -10.93 -33.19 22.00
C GLY A 144 -10.60 -32.57 23.36
N GLY A 145 -10.54 -31.23 23.44
CA GLY A 145 -10.13 -30.51 24.65
C GLY A 145 -8.63 -30.30 24.83
N ALA A 146 -7.79 -30.68 23.85
CA ALA A 146 -6.37 -30.33 23.86
C ALA A 146 -6.17 -28.80 23.81
N PRO A 147 -5.15 -28.25 24.49
CA PRO A 147 -4.76 -26.85 24.32
C PRO A 147 -4.28 -26.63 22.88
N SER A 148 -4.58 -25.47 22.29
CA SER A 148 -4.05 -25.14 20.97
C SER A 148 -2.57 -24.78 21.03
N LEU A 149 -1.88 -25.02 19.92
CA LEU A 149 -0.46 -24.77 19.77
C LEU A 149 -0.20 -23.31 19.40
N ASP A 150 0.79 -22.71 20.05
CA ASP A 150 1.31 -21.42 19.66
C ASP A 150 2.21 -21.55 18.43
N GLU A 151 2.22 -20.53 17.58
CA GLU A 151 2.90 -20.56 16.28
C GLU A 151 4.03 -19.52 16.23
N HIS A 152 5.23 -19.95 15.84
CA HIS A 152 6.26 -19.03 15.37
C HIS A 152 5.88 -18.51 13.98
N PRO A 153 5.93 -17.19 13.74
CA PRO A 153 5.72 -16.64 12.42
C PRO A 153 6.63 -17.28 11.39
N THR A 154 6.08 -17.61 10.23
CA THR A 154 6.80 -18.19 9.10
C THR A 154 6.64 -17.34 7.85
N VAL A 155 7.66 -17.33 7.00
CA VAL A 155 7.62 -16.71 5.67
C VAL A 155 8.40 -17.58 4.68
N VAL A 156 7.95 -17.61 3.44
CA VAL A 156 8.68 -18.25 2.34
C VAL A 156 9.22 -17.15 1.44
N HIS A 157 10.53 -17.16 1.19
CA HIS A 157 11.21 -16.23 0.30
C HIS A 157 12.09 -17.01 -0.66
N ASP A 158 11.88 -16.86 -1.97
CA ASP A 158 12.60 -17.56 -3.03
C ASP A 158 12.73 -19.08 -2.80
N GLY A 159 11.64 -19.72 -2.33
CA GLY A 159 11.58 -21.16 -2.08
C GLY A 159 12.25 -21.61 -0.77
N VAL A 160 12.82 -20.70 0.02
CA VAL A 160 13.37 -20.99 1.33
C VAL A 160 12.38 -20.59 2.42
N VAL A 161 12.16 -21.48 3.38
CA VAL A 161 11.33 -21.22 4.54
C VAL A 161 12.18 -20.55 5.63
N TYR A 162 11.65 -19.46 6.17
CA TYR A 162 12.19 -18.75 7.31
C TYR A 162 11.15 -18.74 8.44
N LEU A 163 11.63 -18.78 9.68
CA LEU A 163 10.81 -18.56 10.87
C LEU A 163 11.44 -17.52 11.79
N ASP A 164 10.60 -16.83 12.55
CA ASP A 164 11.01 -15.89 13.58
C ASP A 164 10.85 -16.56 14.97
N PRO A 165 11.94 -17.08 15.57
CA PRO A 165 11.85 -17.79 16.85
C PRO A 165 11.69 -16.83 18.04
N THR A 166 11.81 -15.52 17.82
CA THR A 166 11.82 -14.53 18.91
C THR A 166 10.43 -14.16 19.41
N ARG A 167 9.39 -14.61 18.71
CA ARG A 167 7.99 -14.37 19.08
C ARG A 167 7.11 -15.55 18.73
N THR A 168 6.04 -15.68 19.49
CA THR A 168 4.96 -16.62 19.22
C THR A 168 3.65 -15.87 19.03
N VAL A 169 2.76 -16.47 18.24
CA VAL A 169 1.38 -16.04 18.06
C VAL A 169 0.50 -17.07 18.75
N PRO A 170 -0.41 -16.65 19.65
CA PRO A 170 -1.29 -17.58 20.33
C PRO A 170 -2.10 -18.44 19.37
N GLY A 171 -2.19 -19.73 19.67
CA GLY A 171 -3.02 -20.66 18.93
C GLY A 171 -4.50 -20.23 18.90
N PRO A 172 -5.26 -20.66 17.88
CA PRO A 172 -6.70 -20.39 17.83
C PRO A 172 -7.43 -21.05 19.00
N SER A 173 -8.62 -20.58 19.41
CA SER A 173 -9.34 -21.20 20.53
C SER A 173 -9.59 -22.71 20.32
N PRO A 174 -9.31 -23.58 21.30
CA PRO A 174 -9.52 -25.02 21.16
C PRO A 174 -11.01 -25.35 21.04
N VAL A 175 -11.31 -26.54 20.53
CA VAL A 175 -12.68 -27.08 20.43
C VAL A 175 -12.78 -28.41 21.18
N ALA A 176 -13.96 -28.65 21.76
CA ALA A 176 -14.24 -29.86 22.53
C ALA A 176 -14.78 -31.02 21.67
N ASP A 177 -14.82 -30.87 20.35
CA ASP A 177 -15.28 -31.92 19.45
C ASP A 177 -14.40 -33.17 19.62
N PRO A 178 -14.99 -34.36 19.81
CA PRO A 178 -14.24 -35.57 20.07
C PRO A 178 -13.29 -35.88 18.91
N ALA A 179 -12.02 -36.08 19.25
CA ALA A 179 -10.98 -36.47 18.32
C ALA A 179 -10.06 -37.49 18.99
N THR A 180 -9.69 -38.52 18.24
CA THR A 180 -8.71 -39.54 18.65
C THR A 180 -7.56 -39.55 17.66
N PRO A 181 -6.34 -39.88 18.09
CA PRO A 181 -5.22 -40.14 17.18
C PRO A 181 -5.58 -41.16 16.10
N GLY A 182 -5.08 -40.94 14.89
CA GLY A 182 -5.25 -41.81 13.73
C GLY A 182 -3.94 -42.35 13.15
N CYS A 183 -2.82 -41.91 13.72
CA CYS A 183 -1.55 -42.61 13.73
C CYS A 183 -1.52 -43.52 14.98
#